data_AF-A0A0K0EFJ5-F1
#
_entry.id   AF-A0A0K0EFJ5-F1
#
_cell.length_a   1.000
_cell.length_b   1.000
_cell.length_c   1.000
_cell.angle_alpha   90.00
_cell.angle_beta   90.00
_cell.angle_gamma   90.00
#
_symmetry.space_group_name_H-M   'P 1'
#
loop_
_entity.id
_entity.type
_entity.pdbx_description
1 polymer ?
#
loop_
_entity_poly.entity_id
_entity_poly.type
_entity_poly.pdbx_seq_one_letter_code
_entity_poly.pdbx_strand_id
1 'polypeptide(L)'
;MVLSLLIFFSIFLPLNWSFQLCQVYLGGGRQIKLDICENLDSGDIYTKESVTFIKANFIDDYCESFTEDVYISEKRLLRTKVKKMYLFGKSPAKPNCVPDGAIYLINGLYYVPSKKHNYITNISNAAGSKLASSICKEYRNFINAKDFRAVSETRDFIRQIYGSDNITGYIVSGKIYIESCVEIPVTSIIYSKKINGICYKETPVVIHGSTLMFSSIGIDLESEATTVDCSVLERNRIVIWEDNISLRIIILGLSSIILFMFILNCVLISWCTSKENEKKTAEVDYNNFLYNLANETINDKILKRSSAYSLTGGQINEVNKNKEFTMVNGNTLNNEPIVFLEASPQPHPFDEFLQSKVIFFFVYNKYGIFRIFLLFN
;
A
#
# COMPACT_ATOMS: atom_id res chain seq x y z
N MET A 1 -23.88 -8.08 8.47
CA MET A 1 -22.64 -7.76 9.23
C MET A 1 -21.32 -8.02 8.47
N VAL A 2 -21.31 -8.64 7.28
CA VAL A 2 -20.04 -8.99 6.57
C VAL A 2 -19.41 -7.81 5.79
N LEU A 3 -20.14 -6.74 5.50
CA LEU A 3 -19.63 -5.65 4.65
C LEU A 3 -18.69 -4.65 5.37
N SER A 4 -18.67 -4.61 6.71
CA SER A 4 -17.87 -3.65 7.48
C SER A 4 -16.39 -4.06 7.65
N LEU A 5 -16.04 -5.31 7.32
CA LEU A 5 -14.67 -5.84 7.48
C LEU A 5 -13.74 -5.48 6.31
N LEU A 6 -14.27 -5.08 5.16
CA LEU A 6 -13.46 -4.78 3.97
C LEU A 6 -12.77 -3.40 4.02
N ILE A 7 -13.22 -2.46 4.84
CA ILE A 7 -12.68 -1.10 4.88
C ILE A 7 -11.40 -1.00 5.73
N PHE A 8 -11.18 -1.91 6.68
CA PHE A 8 -9.99 -1.87 7.55
C PHE A 8 -8.73 -2.52 6.95
N PHE A 9 -8.85 -3.30 5.88
CA PHE A 9 -7.71 -4.03 5.32
C PHE A 9 -6.82 -3.22 4.36
N SER A 10 -7.18 -1.98 4.00
CA SER A 10 -6.43 -1.19 3.02
C SER A 10 -5.37 -0.23 3.59
N ILE A 11 -5.13 -0.19 4.91
CA ILE A 11 -4.24 0.84 5.51
C ILE A 11 -2.79 0.35 5.74
N PHE A 12 -2.53 -0.95 5.69
CA PHE A 12 -1.16 -1.48 5.71
C PHE A 12 -0.83 -2.12 4.38
N LEU A 13 -0.75 -1.33 3.30
CA LEU A 13 0.01 -1.76 2.14
C LEU A 13 1.47 -1.82 2.59
N PRO A 14 2.09 -3.01 2.75
CA PRO A 14 3.51 -3.08 3.00
C PRO A 14 4.22 -2.28 1.91
N LEU A 15 5.22 -1.48 2.29
CA LEU A 15 6.14 -0.91 1.32
C LEU A 15 6.82 -2.08 0.61
N ASN A 16 6.33 -2.43 -0.57
CA ASN A 16 6.80 -3.58 -1.34
C ASN A 16 8.17 -3.36 -1.99
N TRP A 17 8.91 -2.35 -1.56
CA TRP A 17 10.17 -1.99 -2.18
C TRP A 17 11.28 -1.93 -1.13
N SER A 18 12.38 -2.60 -1.45
CA SER A 18 13.60 -2.64 -0.65
C SER A 18 14.49 -1.48 -1.02
N PHE A 19 15.03 -0.82 0.00
CA PHE A 19 16.13 0.11 -0.19
C PHE A 19 17.41 -0.69 -0.39
N GLN A 20 18.47 -0.04 -0.87
CA GLN A 20 19.74 -0.72 -1.06
C GLN A 20 20.90 0.02 -0.40
N LEU A 21 21.86 -0.75 0.12
CA LEU A 21 23.12 -0.26 0.65
C LEU A 21 24.24 -0.59 -0.34
N CYS A 22 24.89 0.45 -0.85
CA CYS A 22 25.86 0.36 -1.93
C CYS A 22 27.26 0.75 -1.44
N GLN A 23 27.84 -0.08 -0.57
CA GLN A 23 29.22 0.11 -0.10
C GLN A 23 30.22 -0.30 -1.20
N VAL A 24 31.33 0.42 -1.28
CA VAL A 24 32.40 0.16 -2.27
C VAL A 24 33.62 -0.37 -1.55
N TYR A 25 34.09 -1.56 -1.91
CA TYR A 25 35.33 -2.13 -1.39
C TYR A 25 36.44 -2.11 -2.44
N LEU A 26 37.53 -1.37 -2.18
CA LEU A 26 38.68 -1.36 -3.09
C LEU A 26 39.36 -2.73 -3.12
N GLY A 27 39.54 -3.29 -4.32
CA GLY A 27 40.09 -4.63 -4.54
C GLY A 27 39.03 -5.73 -4.67
N GLY A 28 37.76 -5.40 -4.44
CA GLY A 28 36.61 -6.27 -4.71
C GLY A 28 36.01 -6.08 -6.11
N GLY A 29 34.91 -6.80 -6.35
CA GLY A 29 34.09 -6.65 -7.56
C GLY A 29 34.62 -7.34 -8.81
N ARG A 30 33.77 -7.37 -9.83
CA ARG A 30 34.09 -7.92 -11.16
C ARG A 30 34.44 -6.79 -12.12
N GLN A 31 35.50 -6.97 -12.90
CA GLN A 31 35.83 -6.04 -13.97
C GLN A 31 34.77 -6.14 -15.08
N ILE A 32 34.29 -4.99 -15.56
CA ILE A 32 33.41 -4.92 -16.73
C ILE A 32 34.06 -4.14 -17.88
N LYS A 33 33.52 -4.35 -19.08
CA LYS A 33 33.83 -3.55 -20.26
C LYS A 33 32.79 -2.44 -20.43
N LEU A 34 33.12 -1.44 -21.23
CA LEU A 34 32.23 -0.33 -21.56
C LEU A 34 31.28 -0.72 -22.69
N ASP A 35 30.41 -1.69 -22.44
CA ASP A 35 29.54 -2.34 -23.44
C ASP A 35 28.57 -1.34 -24.09
N ILE A 36 28.16 -0.32 -23.34
CA ILE A 36 27.30 0.77 -23.85
C ILE A 36 27.93 1.55 -25.02
N CYS A 37 29.25 1.41 -25.24
CA CYS A 37 29.98 2.03 -26.34
C CYS A 37 30.39 1.06 -27.45
N GLU A 38 29.89 -0.17 -27.44
CA GLU A 38 30.11 -1.13 -28.51
C GLU A 38 29.13 -0.93 -29.68
N ASN A 39 29.62 -1.19 -30.90
CA ASN A 39 28.85 -1.26 -32.15
C ASN A 39 28.06 0.03 -32.54
N LEU A 40 28.56 1.21 -32.16
CA LEU A 40 27.87 2.49 -32.43
C LEU A 40 27.73 2.84 -33.92
N ASP A 41 28.77 2.55 -34.71
CA ASP A 41 28.83 2.96 -36.12
C ASP A 41 28.24 1.90 -37.07
N SER A 42 28.17 0.64 -36.64
CA SER A 42 27.84 -0.52 -37.49
C SER A 42 26.57 -1.28 -37.09
N GLY A 43 26.06 -1.12 -35.86
CA GLY A 43 25.00 -1.97 -35.32
C GLY A 43 23.68 -1.28 -34.98
N ASP A 44 23.72 -0.03 -34.53
CA ASP A 44 22.49 0.64 -34.09
C ASP A 44 21.85 1.44 -35.21
N ILE A 45 20.51 1.39 -35.28
CA ILE A 45 19.70 2.32 -36.05
C ILE A 45 19.01 3.25 -35.06
N TYR A 46 19.33 4.54 -35.12
CA TYR A 46 18.71 5.55 -34.27
C TYR A 46 17.51 6.21 -34.94
N THR A 47 16.39 6.24 -34.21
CA THR A 47 15.19 7.00 -34.56
C THR A 47 15.10 8.24 -33.68
N LYS A 48 14.93 9.42 -34.29
CA LYS A 48 14.70 10.65 -33.53
C LYS A 48 13.23 10.74 -33.16
N GLU A 49 12.94 10.87 -31.88
CA GLU A 49 11.57 10.99 -31.35
C GLU A 49 11.51 12.04 -30.24
N SER A 50 10.32 12.59 -30.00
CA SER A 50 10.02 13.35 -28.80
C SER A 50 9.31 12.43 -27.82
N VAL A 51 9.90 12.19 -26.66
CA VAL A 51 9.35 11.26 -25.66
C VAL A 51 9.10 11.96 -24.33
N THR A 52 8.16 11.41 -23.56
CA THR A 52 7.89 11.85 -22.20
C THR A 52 8.77 11.06 -21.24
N PHE A 53 9.62 11.77 -20.53
CA PHE A 53 10.33 11.25 -19.37
C PHE A 53 9.48 11.38 -18.12
N ILE A 54 9.65 10.44 -17.21
CA ILE A 54 9.03 10.45 -15.89
C ILE A 54 10.16 10.23 -14.88
N LYS A 55 10.36 11.22 -14.01
CA LYS A 55 11.29 11.14 -12.89
C LYS A 55 10.50 10.82 -11.63
N ALA A 56 10.63 9.61 -11.14
CA ALA A 56 9.97 9.14 -9.95
C ALA A 56 10.83 9.34 -8.69
N ASN A 57 10.19 9.75 -7.61
CA ASN A 57 10.71 9.71 -6.25
C ASN A 57 9.99 8.58 -5.52
N PHE A 58 10.76 7.56 -5.12
CA PHE A 58 10.20 6.35 -4.53
C PHE A 58 9.75 6.54 -3.09
N ILE A 59 10.23 7.59 -2.41
CA ILE A 59 9.82 7.91 -1.04
C ILE A 59 8.43 8.53 -1.06
N ASP A 60 8.25 9.58 -1.85
CA ASP A 60 7.02 10.37 -1.84
C ASP A 60 5.93 9.79 -2.78
N ASP A 61 6.21 8.69 -3.49
CA ASP A 61 5.39 8.12 -4.58
C ASP A 61 4.95 9.21 -5.59
N TYR A 62 5.86 10.15 -5.86
CA TYR A 62 5.64 11.33 -6.68
C TYR A 62 6.46 11.25 -7.97
N CYS A 63 5.85 11.65 -9.08
CA CYS A 63 6.43 11.61 -10.41
C CYS A 63 6.39 13.01 -11.06
N GLU A 64 7.51 13.47 -11.59
CA GLU A 64 7.58 14.63 -12.47
C GLU A 64 7.70 14.17 -13.91
N SER A 65 6.92 14.75 -14.83
CA SER A 65 7.01 14.43 -16.25
C SER A 65 7.55 15.61 -17.05
N PHE A 66 8.33 15.33 -18.09
CA PHE A 66 8.82 16.33 -19.02
C PHE A 66 9.11 15.71 -20.38
N THR A 67 9.00 16.50 -21.45
CA THR A 67 9.22 16.02 -22.82
C THR A 67 10.59 16.47 -23.33
N GLU A 68 11.30 15.58 -24.02
CA GLU A 68 12.59 15.87 -24.64
C GLU A 68 12.76 15.09 -25.94
N ASP A 69 13.45 15.72 -26.91
CA ASP A 69 13.90 15.05 -28.12
C ASP A 69 15.08 14.12 -27.83
N VAL A 70 14.96 12.89 -28.29
CA VAL A 70 15.91 11.82 -28.05
C VAL A 70 16.22 11.07 -29.35
N TYR A 71 17.33 10.35 -29.35
CA TYR A 71 17.59 9.31 -30.34
C TYR A 71 17.45 7.95 -29.66
N ILE A 72 16.63 7.07 -30.21
CA ILE A 72 16.33 5.76 -29.63
C ILE A 72 16.76 4.69 -30.62
N SER A 73 17.47 3.68 -30.12
CA SER A 73 17.76 2.43 -30.83
C SER A 73 17.10 1.25 -30.10
N GLU A 74 17.33 0.04 -30.58
CA GLU A 74 16.88 -1.18 -29.90
C GLU A 74 17.48 -1.37 -28.50
N LYS A 75 18.69 -0.86 -28.26
CA LYS A 75 19.44 -1.15 -27.01
C LYS A 75 19.66 0.05 -26.12
N ARG A 76 19.58 1.26 -26.67
CA ARG A 76 19.97 2.48 -25.97
C ARG A 76 19.15 3.70 -26.37
N LEU A 77 19.04 4.63 -25.42
CA LEU A 77 18.42 5.94 -25.58
C LEU A 77 19.47 7.04 -25.37
N LEU A 78 19.51 8.00 -26.28
CA LEU A 78 20.37 9.18 -26.23
C LEU A 78 19.54 10.43 -25.95
N ARG A 79 19.80 11.09 -24.83
CA ARG A 79 19.22 12.39 -24.49
C ARG A 79 20.04 13.51 -25.08
N THR A 80 19.42 14.29 -25.96
CA THR A 80 20.10 15.32 -26.74
C THR A 80 20.52 16.53 -25.90
N LYS A 81 19.67 16.97 -24.96
CA LYS A 81 19.92 18.19 -24.16
C LYS A 81 21.07 18.00 -23.17
N VAL A 82 21.06 16.87 -22.47
CA VAL A 82 22.04 16.55 -21.42
C VAL A 82 23.23 15.73 -21.93
N LYS A 83 23.24 15.33 -23.21
CA LYS A 83 24.26 14.47 -23.83
C LYS A 83 24.54 13.21 -23.00
N LYS A 84 23.47 12.51 -22.62
CA LYS A 84 23.56 11.24 -21.86
C LYS A 84 23.02 10.08 -22.67
N MET A 85 23.66 8.93 -22.52
CA MET A 85 23.26 7.66 -23.10
C MET A 85 22.88 6.70 -21.98
N TYR A 86 21.81 5.96 -22.19
CA TYR A 86 21.26 5.01 -21.24
C TYR A 86 21.01 3.67 -21.92
N LEU A 87 21.34 2.59 -21.22
CA LEU A 87 20.78 1.27 -21.51
C LEU A 87 19.37 1.17 -20.93
N PHE A 88 18.55 0.31 -21.52
CA PHE A 88 17.25 -0.03 -20.94
C PHE A 88 17.48 -0.95 -19.74
N GLY A 89 17.09 -0.48 -18.57
CA GLY A 89 17.28 -1.18 -17.30
C GLY A 89 16.04 -1.94 -16.84
N LYS A 90 16.19 -2.64 -15.73
CA LYS A 90 15.07 -3.19 -14.95
C LYS A 90 14.95 -2.37 -13.68
N SER A 91 13.79 -1.78 -13.44
CA SER A 91 13.56 -1.05 -12.20
C SER A 91 13.49 -2.02 -11.01
N PRO A 92 14.03 -1.67 -9.83
CA PRO A 92 13.81 -2.46 -8.61
C PRO A 92 12.32 -2.51 -8.22
N ALA A 93 11.59 -1.43 -8.46
CA ALA A 93 10.15 -1.33 -8.23
C ALA A 93 9.54 -0.30 -9.18
N LYS A 94 8.24 -0.42 -9.49
CA LYS A 94 7.54 0.59 -10.28
C LYS A 94 6.56 1.36 -9.38
N PRO A 95 6.82 2.64 -9.08
CA PRO A 95 5.87 3.50 -8.36
C PRO A 95 4.53 3.56 -9.07
N ASN A 96 3.44 3.79 -8.32
CA ASN A 96 2.08 3.77 -8.89
C ASN A 96 1.87 4.94 -9.87
N CYS A 97 2.61 6.03 -9.69
CA CYS A 97 2.58 7.19 -10.58
C CYS A 97 3.24 6.93 -11.95
N VAL A 98 3.96 5.81 -12.13
CA VAL A 98 4.58 5.45 -13.41
C VAL A 98 3.61 4.59 -14.23
N PRO A 99 3.21 5.04 -15.44
CA PRO A 99 2.24 4.34 -16.27
C PRO A 99 2.77 2.99 -16.78
N ASP A 100 1.85 2.10 -17.11
CA ASP A 100 2.17 0.84 -17.77
C ASP A 100 2.84 1.09 -19.14
N GLY A 101 3.84 0.27 -19.46
CA GLY A 101 4.62 0.40 -20.70
C GLY A 101 5.76 1.42 -20.65
N ALA A 102 5.91 2.18 -19.56
CA ALA A 102 7.10 3.00 -19.35
C ALA A 102 8.35 2.11 -19.19
N ILE A 103 9.44 2.49 -19.83
CA ILE A 103 10.71 1.75 -19.82
C ILE A 103 11.67 2.44 -18.85
N TYR A 104 12.26 1.65 -17.95
CA TYR A 104 13.18 2.13 -16.96
C TYR A 104 14.57 2.42 -17.55
N LEU A 105 15.17 3.53 -17.12
CA LEU A 105 16.55 3.88 -17.46
C LEU A 105 17.45 3.71 -16.24
N ILE A 106 17.39 4.65 -15.28
CA ILE A 106 18.22 4.64 -14.07
C ILE A 106 17.76 5.71 -13.07
N ASN A 107 18.08 5.59 -11.78
CA ASN A 107 17.84 6.60 -10.75
C ASN A 107 16.40 7.18 -10.77
N GLY A 108 15.39 6.32 -10.90
CA GLY A 108 13.98 6.72 -10.96
C GLY A 108 13.54 7.34 -12.28
N LEU A 109 14.40 7.39 -13.30
CA LEU A 109 14.06 7.92 -14.61
C LEU A 109 13.47 6.82 -15.50
N TYR A 110 12.27 7.07 -15.99
CA TYR A 110 11.57 6.27 -17.00
C TYR A 110 11.36 7.12 -18.25
N TYR A 111 11.14 6.46 -19.38
CA TYR A 111 10.56 7.11 -20.55
C TYR A 111 9.36 6.33 -21.06
N VAL A 112 8.39 7.06 -21.59
CA VAL A 112 7.18 6.50 -22.21
C VAL A 112 7.40 6.46 -23.72
N PRO A 113 7.46 5.27 -24.34
CA PRO A 113 7.61 5.15 -25.79
C PRO A 113 6.38 5.72 -26.50
N SER A 114 6.60 6.50 -27.57
CA SER A 114 5.54 7.22 -28.27
C SER A 114 4.61 6.28 -29.06
N LYS A 115 5.15 5.20 -29.63
CA LYS A 115 4.46 4.11 -30.36
C LYS A 115 5.30 2.83 -30.31
N LYS A 116 4.74 1.68 -30.70
CA LYS A 116 5.55 0.46 -30.97
C LYS A 116 6.61 0.81 -32.02
N HIS A 117 7.88 0.72 -31.65
CA HIS A 117 9.00 1.03 -32.53
C HIS A 117 8.96 0.11 -33.76
N ASN A 118 8.61 0.66 -34.91
CA ASN A 118 9.00 0.07 -36.19
C ASN A 118 10.31 0.77 -36.56
N TYR A 119 11.45 0.14 -36.26
CA TYR A 119 12.76 0.60 -36.71
C TYR A 119 12.81 0.49 -38.24
N ILE A 120 12.22 1.45 -38.95
CA ILE A 120 12.31 1.54 -40.42
C ILE A 120 13.74 1.92 -40.75
N THR A 121 14.38 1.13 -41.60
CA THR A 121 15.81 1.18 -41.97
C THR A 121 16.27 2.48 -42.65
N ASN A 122 15.35 3.37 -43.05
CA ASN A 122 15.64 4.55 -43.86
C ASN A 122 15.83 5.87 -43.06
N ILE A 123 15.99 5.81 -41.73
CA ILE A 123 16.26 7.01 -40.94
C ILE A 123 17.75 7.36 -41.03
N SER A 124 18.05 8.65 -41.12
CA SER A 124 19.42 9.19 -41.08
C SER A 124 20.08 8.82 -39.74
N ASN A 125 20.80 7.71 -39.73
CA ASN A 125 21.53 7.18 -38.56
C ASN A 125 22.68 8.09 -38.12
N ALA A 126 23.22 8.88 -39.05
CA ALA A 126 24.45 9.66 -38.87
C ALA A 126 24.41 10.61 -37.66
N ALA A 127 23.27 11.27 -37.39
CA ALA A 127 23.16 12.20 -36.26
C ALA A 127 23.16 11.48 -34.91
N GLY A 128 22.43 10.37 -34.80
CA GLY A 128 22.39 9.52 -33.61
C GLY A 128 23.75 8.88 -33.32
N SER A 129 24.37 8.25 -34.32
CA SER A 129 25.69 7.64 -34.19
C SER A 129 26.76 8.67 -33.83
N LYS A 130 26.74 9.87 -34.45
CA LYS A 130 27.67 10.97 -34.09
C LYS A 130 27.50 11.41 -32.64
N LEU A 131 26.26 11.53 -32.16
CA LEU A 131 26.00 11.88 -30.76
C LEU A 131 26.48 10.76 -29.82
N ALA A 132 26.17 9.50 -30.11
CA ALA A 132 26.61 8.37 -29.31
C ALA A 132 28.14 8.29 -29.21
N SER A 133 28.84 8.45 -30.34
CA SER A 133 30.30 8.46 -30.39
C SER A 133 30.90 9.64 -29.59
N SER A 134 30.25 10.80 -29.60
CA SER A 134 30.64 11.94 -28.75
C SER A 134 30.49 11.61 -27.26
N ILE A 135 29.35 11.06 -26.85
CA ILE A 135 29.07 10.67 -25.46
C ILE A 135 30.07 9.60 -25.00
N CYS A 136 30.36 8.61 -25.83
CA CYS A 136 31.33 7.56 -25.52
C CYS A 136 32.76 8.07 -25.39
N LYS A 137 33.14 9.10 -26.15
CA LYS A 137 34.43 9.78 -25.95
C LYS A 137 34.48 10.42 -24.56
N GLU A 138 33.41 11.07 -24.12
CA GLU A 138 33.31 11.63 -22.77
C GLU A 138 33.38 10.53 -21.69
N TYR A 139 32.74 9.38 -21.89
CA TYR A 139 32.82 8.25 -20.94
C TYR A 139 34.23 7.68 -20.84
N ARG A 140 34.93 7.51 -21.97
CA ARG A 140 36.33 7.08 -21.96
C ARG A 140 37.22 8.09 -21.26
N ASN A 141 36.99 9.39 -21.45
CA ASN A 141 37.70 10.45 -20.74
C ASN A 141 37.42 10.41 -19.24
N PHE A 142 36.17 10.15 -18.85
CA PHE A 142 35.78 9.99 -17.44
C PHE A 142 36.53 8.83 -16.79
N ILE A 143 36.57 7.67 -17.46
CA ILE A 143 37.23 6.45 -16.97
C ILE A 143 38.76 6.60 -16.89
N ASN A 144 39.36 7.31 -17.85
CA ASN A 144 40.81 7.50 -17.94
C ASN A 144 41.31 8.75 -17.18
N ALA A 145 40.41 9.52 -16.56
CA ALA A 145 40.80 10.67 -15.74
C ALA A 145 41.65 10.19 -14.57
N LYS A 146 42.71 10.95 -14.25
CA LYS A 146 43.63 10.63 -13.14
C LYS A 146 43.11 11.13 -11.79
N ASP A 147 42.16 12.06 -11.80
CA ASP A 147 41.67 12.71 -10.60
C ASP A 147 40.69 11.82 -9.84
N PHE A 148 40.84 11.80 -8.51
CA PHE A 148 39.86 11.16 -7.63
C PHE A 148 38.53 11.88 -7.73
N ARG A 149 37.46 11.14 -8.05
CA ARG A 149 36.09 11.65 -8.11
C ARG A 149 35.31 11.27 -6.85
N ALA A 150 34.21 11.96 -6.61
CA ALA A 150 33.31 11.62 -5.53
C ALA A 150 32.74 10.20 -5.74
N VAL A 151 32.52 9.48 -4.63
CA VAL A 151 31.96 8.12 -4.66
C VAL A 151 30.57 8.10 -5.30
N SER A 152 29.73 9.09 -4.98
CA SER A 152 28.39 9.25 -5.56
C SER A 152 28.42 9.49 -7.07
N GLU A 153 29.31 10.35 -7.55
CA GLU A 153 29.48 10.63 -8.98
C GLU A 153 29.93 9.37 -9.74
N THR A 154 30.88 8.63 -9.16
CA THR A 154 31.38 7.37 -9.75
C THR A 154 30.29 6.30 -9.79
N ARG A 155 29.52 6.16 -8.71
CA ARG A 155 28.35 5.27 -8.62
C ARG A 155 27.33 5.59 -9.71
N ASP A 156 26.90 6.85 -9.80
CA ASP A 156 25.91 7.29 -10.79
C ASP A 156 26.39 7.07 -12.23
N PHE A 157 27.68 7.31 -12.50
CA PHE A 157 28.28 7.01 -13.79
C PHE A 157 28.24 5.51 -14.11
N ILE A 158 28.69 4.65 -13.19
CA ILE A 158 28.71 3.19 -13.35
C ILE A 158 27.31 2.65 -13.61
N ARG A 159 26.33 3.10 -12.83
CA ARG A 159 24.92 2.75 -13.00
C ARG A 159 24.37 3.15 -14.36
N GLN A 160 24.71 4.35 -14.82
CA GLN A 160 24.28 4.85 -16.12
C GLN A 160 24.86 4.01 -17.28
N ILE A 161 26.13 3.62 -17.23
CA ILE A 161 26.75 2.81 -18.28
C ILE A 161 26.33 1.34 -18.25
N TYR A 162 25.89 0.84 -17.09
CA TYR A 162 25.46 -0.55 -16.91
C TYR A 162 23.94 -0.75 -17.06
N GLY A 163 23.14 0.30 -16.81
CA GLY A 163 21.68 0.26 -16.88
C GLY A 163 21.02 -0.42 -15.69
N SER A 164 21.58 -0.31 -14.48
CA SER A 164 20.95 -0.86 -13.27
C SER A 164 21.35 -0.11 -12.01
N ASP A 165 20.39 0.15 -11.10
CA ASP A 165 20.69 0.81 -9.82
C ASP A 165 21.23 -0.15 -8.77
N ASN A 166 20.98 -1.45 -8.91
CA ASN A 166 21.41 -2.47 -7.96
C ASN A 166 22.92 -2.76 -7.97
N ILE A 167 23.69 -1.88 -8.62
CA ILE A 167 25.14 -1.96 -8.65
C ILE A 167 25.78 -0.67 -8.16
N THR A 168 26.98 -0.84 -7.65
CA THR A 168 27.94 0.21 -7.35
C THR A 168 29.31 -0.22 -7.87
N GLY A 169 30.33 0.58 -7.62
CA GLY A 169 31.67 0.20 -8.01
C GLY A 169 32.67 1.34 -7.93
N TYR A 170 33.83 1.09 -8.51
CA TYR A 170 34.92 2.05 -8.59
C TYR A 170 35.65 1.96 -9.92
N ILE A 171 36.38 3.03 -10.23
CA ILE A 171 37.22 3.12 -11.42
C ILE A 171 38.67 3.27 -10.95
N VAL A 172 39.55 2.41 -11.45
CA VAL A 172 40.99 2.50 -11.19
C VAL A 172 41.75 2.15 -12.45
N SER A 173 42.76 2.97 -12.78
CA SER A 173 43.66 2.73 -13.91
C SER A 173 42.93 2.44 -15.24
N GLY A 174 41.86 3.19 -15.53
CA GLY A 174 41.07 3.04 -16.75
C GLY A 174 40.18 1.79 -16.80
N LYS A 175 40.02 1.07 -15.68
CA LYS A 175 39.17 -0.12 -15.57
C LYS A 175 38.02 0.13 -14.61
N ILE A 176 36.86 -0.43 -14.94
CA ILE A 176 35.64 -0.32 -14.14
C ILE A 176 35.43 -1.64 -13.40
N TYR A 177 35.23 -1.56 -12.09
CA TYR A 177 34.92 -2.68 -11.22
C TYR A 177 33.53 -2.45 -10.64
N ILE A 178 32.66 -3.46 -10.71
CA ILE A 178 31.30 -3.38 -10.17
C ILE A 178 31.05 -4.40 -9.07
N GLU A 179 30.19 -4.00 -8.15
CA GLU A 179 29.71 -4.78 -7.01
C GLU A 179 28.18 -4.63 -6.93
N SER A 180 27.50 -5.69 -6.53
CA SER A 180 26.06 -5.62 -6.29
C SER A 180 25.79 -4.91 -4.97
N CYS A 181 24.79 -4.03 -4.96
CA CYS A 181 24.29 -3.46 -3.73
C CYS A 181 23.51 -4.53 -2.92
N VAL A 182 23.47 -4.33 -1.60
CA VAL A 182 22.71 -5.21 -0.69
C VAL A 182 21.32 -4.63 -0.51
N GLU A 183 20.28 -5.40 -0.79
CA GLU A 183 18.91 -5.03 -0.49
C GLU A 183 18.65 -5.08 1.02
N ILE A 184 18.09 -4.01 1.57
CA ILE A 184 17.85 -3.83 3.00
C ILE A 184 16.34 -3.61 3.23
N PRO A 185 15.68 -4.47 4.03
CA PRO A 185 14.29 -4.23 4.43
C PRO A 185 14.22 -3.06 5.40
N VAL A 186 13.28 -2.15 5.16
CA VAL A 186 13.07 -0.98 6.01
C VAL A 186 12.04 -1.28 7.10
N THR A 187 12.29 -0.77 8.31
CA THR A 187 11.32 -0.83 9.40
C THR A 187 10.33 0.32 9.31
N SER A 188 10.82 1.54 9.05
CA SER A 188 9.96 2.71 8.89
C SER A 188 10.67 3.83 8.14
N ILE A 189 9.88 4.76 7.59
CA ILE A 189 10.38 5.97 6.92
C ILE A 189 9.88 7.18 7.70
N ILE A 190 10.80 8.06 8.08
CA ILE A 190 10.48 9.31 8.77
C ILE A 190 10.20 10.37 7.72
N TYR A 191 8.99 10.34 7.17
CA TYR A 191 8.60 11.26 6.10
C TYR A 191 8.76 12.72 6.50
N SER A 192 8.65 13.08 7.79
CA SER A 192 8.81 14.47 8.29
C SER A 192 10.16 15.12 7.92
N LYS A 193 11.18 14.31 7.60
CA LYS A 193 12.58 14.74 7.47
C LYS A 193 13.11 15.50 8.70
N LYS A 194 12.45 15.32 9.86
CA LYS A 194 12.75 16.02 11.10
C LYS A 194 12.87 15.02 12.24
N ILE A 195 13.99 15.05 12.95
CA ILE A 195 14.27 14.20 14.12
C ILE A 195 14.80 15.09 15.25
N ASN A 196 14.15 15.04 16.42
CA ASN A 196 14.57 15.81 17.61
C ASN A 196 14.83 17.31 17.32
N GLY A 197 14.02 17.91 16.45
CA GLY A 197 14.15 19.32 16.07
C GLY A 197 15.15 19.61 14.93
N ILE A 198 15.97 18.65 14.52
CA ILE A 198 16.91 18.78 13.41
C ILE A 198 16.23 18.37 12.11
N CYS A 199 16.39 19.20 11.07
CA CYS A 199 15.84 18.97 9.76
C CYS A 199 16.91 18.50 8.77
N TYR A 200 16.56 17.51 7.97
CA TYR A 200 17.45 16.86 7.01
C TYR A 200 16.96 17.09 5.58
N LYS A 201 17.89 17.23 4.65
CA LYS A 201 17.57 17.33 3.22
C LYS A 201 17.09 15.97 2.69
N GLU A 202 17.82 14.93 3.04
CA GLU A 202 17.51 13.53 2.75
C GLU A 202 16.44 13.00 3.71
N THR A 203 15.69 11.99 3.27
CA THR A 203 14.66 11.35 4.11
C THR A 203 15.31 10.34 5.05
N PRO A 204 15.10 10.45 6.37
CA PRO A 204 15.56 9.45 7.30
C PRO A 204 14.74 8.15 7.21
N VAL A 205 15.44 7.03 7.24
CA VAL A 205 14.93 5.67 7.09
C VAL A 205 15.46 4.84 8.26
N VAL A 206 14.56 4.16 8.97
CA VAL A 206 14.93 3.26 10.06
C VAL A 206 15.03 1.84 9.50
N ILE A 207 16.20 1.24 9.66
CA ILE A 207 16.47 -0.16 9.32
C ILE A 207 16.78 -0.97 10.58
N HIS A 208 16.50 -2.27 10.55
CA HIS A 208 16.72 -3.18 11.68
C HIS A 208 16.16 -2.65 13.02
N GLY A 209 15.01 -1.97 12.98
CA GLY A 209 14.32 -1.45 14.17
C GLY A 209 14.91 -0.19 14.80
N SER A 210 16.16 0.16 14.53
CA SER A 210 16.84 1.23 15.30
C SER A 210 17.95 1.98 14.58
N THR A 211 18.52 1.43 13.51
CA THR A 211 19.60 2.10 12.78
C THR A 211 19.01 3.13 11.85
N LEU A 212 19.45 4.37 12.00
CA LEU A 212 19.04 5.47 11.14
C LEU A 212 19.98 5.57 9.95
N MET A 213 19.42 5.52 8.76
CA MET A 213 20.07 5.84 7.49
C MET A 213 19.25 6.88 6.75
N PHE A 214 19.74 7.35 5.61
CA PHE A 214 19.11 8.43 4.86
C PHE A 214 19.04 8.08 3.39
N SER A 215 18.00 8.58 2.72
CA SER A 215 17.84 8.40 1.29
C SER A 215 17.35 9.68 0.62
N SER A 216 17.95 10.02 -0.52
CA SER A 216 17.63 11.23 -1.27
C SER A 216 16.44 11.03 -2.23
N ILE A 217 16.40 9.89 -2.92
CA ILE A 217 15.40 9.55 -3.93
C ILE A 217 14.63 8.27 -3.59
N GLY A 218 15.03 7.61 -2.51
CA GLY A 218 14.44 6.37 -2.06
C GLY A 218 15.22 5.11 -2.41
N ILE A 219 16.08 5.14 -3.42
CA ILE A 219 16.77 3.92 -3.83
C ILE A 219 17.89 3.57 -2.84
N ASP A 220 18.86 4.48 -2.69
CA ASP A 220 20.06 4.24 -1.88
C ASP A 220 19.88 4.63 -0.42
N LEU A 221 20.52 3.87 0.46
CA LEU A 221 20.76 4.24 1.85
C LEU A 221 22.18 4.79 2.00
N GLU A 222 22.26 5.95 2.63
CA GLU A 222 23.48 6.65 2.99
C GLU A 222 23.53 6.80 4.51
N SER A 223 24.72 6.68 5.09
CA SER A 223 24.92 6.82 6.55
C SER A 223 24.93 8.27 7.01
N GLU A 224 25.19 9.20 6.09
CA GLU A 224 25.31 10.63 6.34
C GLU A 224 24.16 11.38 5.67
N ALA A 225 23.75 12.49 6.28
CA ALA A 225 22.76 13.39 5.70
C ALA A 225 23.17 14.85 5.91
N THR A 226 22.66 15.68 5.02
CA THR A 226 22.85 17.13 5.07
C THR A 226 21.75 17.73 5.92
N THR A 227 22.13 18.50 6.93
CA THR A 227 21.16 19.28 7.71
C THR A 227 20.76 20.54 6.96
N VAL A 228 19.49 20.95 7.11
CA VAL A 228 18.93 22.16 6.51
C VAL A 228 18.10 22.90 7.56
N ASP A 229 17.88 24.20 7.33
CA ASP A 229 16.91 24.94 8.14
C ASP A 229 15.50 24.37 7.94
N CYS A 230 14.82 24.08 9.06
CA CYS A 230 13.45 23.59 9.07
C CYS A 230 12.47 24.52 8.34
N SER A 231 12.72 25.84 8.36
CA SER A 231 11.87 26.82 7.68
C SER A 231 11.80 26.63 6.16
N VAL A 232 12.83 25.99 5.57
CA VAL A 232 12.90 25.67 4.14
C VAL A 232 12.05 24.44 3.81
N LEU A 233 12.07 23.42 4.67
CA LEU A 233 11.28 22.21 4.47
C LEU A 233 9.79 22.45 4.67
N GLU A 234 9.41 23.25 5.67
CA GLU A 234 8.02 23.55 5.99
C GLU A 234 7.35 24.32 4.83
N ARG A 235 8.06 25.25 4.19
CA ARG A 235 7.56 25.96 2.99
C ARG A 235 7.23 25.03 1.82
N ASN A 236 8.11 24.08 1.52
CA ASN A 236 7.92 23.15 0.39
C ASN A 236 6.79 22.14 0.65
N ARG A 237 6.57 21.75 1.91
CA ARG A 237 5.46 20.85 2.27
C ARG A 237 4.11 21.47 2.06
N ILE A 238 3.92 22.70 2.51
CA ILE A 238 2.60 23.36 2.50
C ILE A 238 2.00 23.30 1.09
N VAL A 239 2.82 23.57 0.06
CA VAL A 239 2.40 23.52 -1.35
C VAL A 239 1.96 22.12 -1.80
N ILE A 240 2.78 21.09 -1.57
CA ILE A 240 2.49 19.71 -2.03
C ILE A 240 1.31 19.07 -1.26
N TRP A 241 1.19 19.42 0.03
CA TRP A 241 0.16 18.85 0.90
C TRP A 241 -1.23 19.39 0.56
N GLU A 242 -1.33 20.68 0.23
CA GLU A 242 -2.59 21.34 -0.14
C GLU A 242 -3.19 20.74 -1.42
N ASP A 243 -2.37 20.46 -2.43
CA ASP A 243 -2.80 19.84 -3.69
C ASP A 243 -3.28 18.39 -3.50
N ASN A 244 -2.56 17.60 -2.71
CA ASN A 244 -2.85 16.17 -2.56
C ASN A 244 -4.01 15.87 -1.60
N ILE A 245 -4.17 16.67 -0.53
CA ILE A 245 -5.28 16.47 0.43
C ILE A 245 -6.60 16.88 -0.16
N SER A 246 -6.65 18.03 -0.84
CA SER A 246 -7.86 18.48 -1.50
C SER A 246 -8.40 17.37 -2.41
N LEU A 247 -7.52 16.80 -3.24
CA LEU A 247 -7.87 15.69 -4.12
C LEU A 247 -8.31 14.42 -3.35
N ARG A 248 -7.57 14.01 -2.32
CA ARG A 248 -7.90 12.79 -1.53
C ARG A 248 -9.22 12.93 -0.78
N ILE A 249 -9.52 14.10 -0.19
CA ILE A 249 -10.78 14.36 0.49
C ILE A 249 -11.93 14.32 -0.52
N ILE A 250 -11.77 14.91 -1.70
CA ILE A 250 -12.77 14.85 -2.77
C ILE A 250 -13.01 13.40 -3.20
N ILE A 251 -11.95 12.60 -3.41
CA ILE A 251 -12.06 11.19 -3.81
C ILE A 251 -12.74 10.36 -2.72
N LEU A 252 -12.37 10.53 -1.45
CA LEU A 252 -12.99 9.82 -0.32
C LEU A 252 -14.46 10.22 -0.11
N GLY A 253 -14.77 11.51 -0.30
CA GLY A 253 -16.14 12.00 -0.27
C GLY A 253 -16.99 11.35 -1.35
N LEU A 254 -16.50 11.33 -2.60
CA LEU A 254 -17.20 10.71 -3.73
C LEU A 254 -17.35 9.20 -3.58
N SER A 255 -16.32 8.49 -3.10
CA SER A 255 -16.41 7.04 -2.90
C SER A 255 -17.41 6.67 -1.81
N SER A 256 -17.46 7.44 -0.72
CA SER A 256 -18.44 7.28 0.36
C SER A 256 -19.88 7.50 -0.15
N ILE A 257 -20.11 8.53 -0.97
CA ILE A 257 -21.41 8.80 -1.58
C ILE A 257 -21.84 7.63 -2.49
N ILE A 258 -20.94 7.13 -3.34
CA ILE A 258 -21.24 5.99 -4.24
C ILE A 258 -21.58 4.73 -3.42
N LEU A 259 -20.81 4.43 -2.38
CA LEU A 259 -21.07 3.30 -1.50
C LEU A 259 -22.42 3.43 -0.80
N PHE A 260 -22.74 4.61 -0.29
CA PHE A 260 -24.02 4.90 0.35
C PHE A 260 -25.20 4.69 -0.61
N MET A 261 -25.08 5.17 -1.86
CA MET A 261 -26.08 4.95 -2.91
C MET A 261 -26.26 3.46 -3.23
N PHE A 262 -25.17 2.67 -3.22
CA PHE A 262 -25.25 1.23 -3.45
C PHE A 262 -25.98 0.51 -2.33
N ILE A 263 -25.65 0.84 -1.06
CA ILE A 263 -26.33 0.29 0.12
C ILE A 263 -27.81 0.67 0.13
N LEU A 264 -28.14 1.93 -0.17
CA LEU A 264 -29.52 2.41 -0.24
C LEU A 264 -30.32 1.62 -1.29
N ASN A 265 -29.75 1.42 -2.48
CA ASN A 265 -30.37 0.61 -3.52
C ASN A 265 -30.59 -0.85 -3.07
N CYS A 266 -29.63 -1.47 -2.39
CA CYS A 266 -29.80 -2.82 -1.85
C CYS A 266 -30.94 -2.91 -0.81
N VAL A 267 -31.06 -1.90 0.07
CA VAL A 267 -32.14 -1.83 1.07
C VAL A 267 -33.48 -1.62 0.38
N LEU A 268 -33.57 -0.73 -0.61
CA LEU A 268 -34.80 -0.48 -1.36
C LEU A 268 -35.27 -1.72 -2.13
N ILE A 269 -34.34 -2.45 -2.79
CA ILE A 269 -34.66 -3.70 -3.49
C ILE A 269 -35.13 -4.75 -2.49
N SER A 270 -34.42 -4.95 -1.39
CA SER A 270 -34.80 -5.93 -0.36
C SER A 270 -36.18 -5.63 0.23
N TRP A 271 -36.48 -4.36 0.48
CA TRP A 271 -37.79 -3.93 0.98
C TRP A 271 -38.89 -4.20 -0.06
N CYS A 272 -38.65 -3.87 -1.34
CA CYS A 272 -39.62 -4.15 -2.41
C CYS A 272 -39.90 -5.66 -2.53
N THR A 273 -38.86 -6.50 -2.49
CA THR A 273 -39.01 -7.97 -2.58
C THR A 273 -39.70 -8.57 -1.35
N SER A 274 -39.45 -8.03 -0.15
CA SER A 274 -40.11 -8.50 1.08
C SER A 274 -41.61 -8.25 1.02
N LYS A 275 -42.01 -7.07 0.54
CA LYS A 275 -43.43 -6.69 0.44
C LYS A 275 -44.19 -7.52 -0.60
N GLU A 276 -43.52 -7.93 -1.67
CA GLU A 276 -44.11 -8.86 -2.65
C GLU A 276 -44.28 -10.27 -2.08
N ASN A 277 -43.31 -10.75 -1.30
CA ASN A 277 -43.39 -12.05 -0.65
C ASN A 277 -44.47 -12.10 0.44
N GLU A 278 -44.64 -11.04 1.23
CA GLU A 278 -45.75 -10.94 2.21
C GLU A 278 -47.12 -10.98 1.54
N LYS A 279 -47.27 -10.34 0.37
CA LYS A 279 -48.52 -10.43 -0.41
C LYS A 279 -48.77 -11.86 -0.88
N LYS A 280 -47.73 -12.54 -1.38
CA LYS A 280 -47.83 -13.94 -1.83
C LYS A 280 -48.12 -14.91 -0.67
N THR A 281 -47.52 -14.73 0.50
CA THR A 281 -47.81 -15.58 1.66
C THR A 281 -49.21 -15.32 2.20
N ALA A 282 -49.65 -14.06 2.28
CA ALA A 282 -51.02 -13.74 2.70
C ALA A 282 -52.07 -14.32 1.74
N GLU A 283 -51.80 -14.32 0.43
CA GLU A 283 -52.69 -14.94 -0.57
C GLU A 283 -52.73 -16.46 -0.44
N VAL A 284 -51.59 -17.12 -0.17
CA VAL A 284 -51.54 -18.58 0.07
C VAL A 284 -52.26 -18.96 1.37
N ASP A 285 -52.08 -18.20 2.45
CA ASP A 285 -52.69 -18.50 3.75
C ASP A 285 -54.21 -18.32 3.71
N TYR A 286 -54.70 -17.30 3.00
CA TYR A 286 -56.13 -17.10 2.76
C TYR A 286 -56.75 -18.27 1.97
N ASN A 287 -56.05 -18.78 0.95
CA ASN A 287 -56.50 -19.92 0.17
C ASN A 287 -56.53 -21.22 1.01
N ASN A 288 -55.55 -21.43 1.89
CA ASN A 288 -55.55 -22.57 2.82
C ASN A 288 -56.66 -22.48 3.86
N PHE A 289 -56.91 -21.29 4.40
CA PHE A 289 -58.01 -21.06 5.34
C PHE A 289 -59.37 -21.40 4.73
N LEU A 290 -59.64 -20.93 3.50
CA LEU A 290 -60.87 -21.27 2.78
C LEU A 290 -61.01 -22.77 2.52
N TYR A 291 -59.91 -23.45 2.19
CA TYR A 291 -59.90 -24.90 1.99
C TYR A 291 -60.24 -25.67 3.28
N ASN A 292 -59.65 -25.29 4.41
CA ASN A 292 -59.91 -25.92 5.71
C ASN A 292 -61.34 -25.67 6.20
N LEU A 293 -61.87 -24.45 6.05
CA LEU A 293 -63.23 -24.11 6.42
C LEU A 293 -64.26 -24.93 5.63
N ALA A 294 -64.03 -25.10 4.31
CA ALA A 294 -64.86 -25.94 3.46
C ALA A 294 -64.80 -27.42 3.88
N ASN A 295 -63.65 -27.91 4.36
CA ASN A 295 -63.49 -29.29 4.78
C ASN A 295 -64.13 -29.58 6.16
N GLU A 296 -64.05 -28.64 7.11
CA GLU A 296 -64.70 -28.76 8.42
C GLU A 296 -66.23 -28.74 8.32
N THR A 297 -66.80 -27.85 7.50
CA THR A 297 -68.27 -27.77 7.32
C THR A 297 -68.86 -29.02 6.66
N ILE A 298 -68.06 -29.78 5.91
CA ILE A 298 -68.47 -31.08 5.37
C ILE A 298 -68.42 -32.17 6.46
N ASN A 299 -67.42 -32.13 7.35
CA ASN A 299 -67.27 -33.11 8.43
C ASN A 299 -68.28 -32.92 9.58
N ASP A 300 -68.62 -31.68 9.95
CA ASP A 300 -69.55 -31.40 11.05
C ASP A 300 -71.00 -31.81 10.75
N LYS A 301 -71.39 -31.86 9.47
CA LYS A 301 -72.71 -32.43 9.09
C LYS A 301 -72.81 -33.94 9.36
N ILE A 302 -71.71 -34.63 9.59
CA ILE A 302 -71.69 -36.09 9.79
C ILE A 302 -71.80 -36.44 11.29
N LEU A 303 -71.47 -35.55 12.23
CA LEU A 303 -71.45 -35.87 13.66
C LEU A 303 -72.48 -35.09 14.51
N LYS A 304 -73.62 -35.76 14.70
CA LYS A 304 -74.40 -35.78 15.95
C LYS A 304 -75.12 -34.50 16.40
N ARG A 305 -76.32 -34.41 15.85
CA ARG A 305 -77.61 -34.36 16.57
C ARG A 305 -77.55 -35.06 17.96
N SER A 306 -77.22 -34.34 19.03
CA SER A 306 -77.55 -34.72 20.43
C SER A 306 -77.62 -33.50 21.36
N SER A 307 -78.86 -33.00 21.51
CA SER A 307 -79.53 -32.50 22.73
C SER A 307 -78.75 -31.68 23.79
N ALA A 308 -78.99 -30.36 23.74
CA ALA A 308 -79.53 -29.44 24.76
C ALA A 308 -79.50 -29.77 26.28
N TYR A 309 -79.48 -28.67 27.07
CA TYR A 309 -79.63 -28.49 28.54
C TYR A 309 -78.30 -28.54 29.33
N SER A 310 -77.98 -27.65 30.28
CA SER A 310 -78.64 -26.47 30.86
C SER A 310 -77.61 -25.75 31.74
N LEU A 311 -77.57 -24.42 31.69
CA LEU A 311 -76.74 -23.53 32.54
C LEU A 311 -77.45 -23.22 33.88
N THR A 312 -76.81 -23.55 34.99
CA THR A 312 -77.00 -22.98 36.36
C THR A 312 -75.78 -23.44 37.17
N GLY A 313 -74.93 -22.61 37.78
CA GLY A 313 -75.25 -21.52 38.70
C GLY A 313 -75.35 -22.09 40.12
N GLY A 314 -74.22 -22.31 40.81
CA GLY A 314 -74.20 -22.96 42.12
C GLY A 314 -72.88 -22.84 42.88
N GLN A 315 -72.94 -21.98 43.90
CA GLN A 315 -72.10 -21.70 45.06
C GLN A 315 -70.88 -22.56 45.46
N ILE A 316 -69.96 -21.78 46.03
CA ILE A 316 -68.71 -22.04 46.76
C ILE A 316 -69.02 -22.71 48.11
N ASN A 317 -68.40 -23.86 48.38
CA ASN A 317 -68.06 -24.33 49.73
C ASN A 317 -66.79 -25.19 49.66
N GLU A 318 -65.74 -24.63 50.26
CA GLU A 318 -64.74 -25.22 51.15
C GLU A 318 -64.37 -26.73 51.12
N VAL A 319 -63.06 -26.94 51.28
CA VAL A 319 -62.34 -28.15 51.70
C VAL A 319 -62.09 -29.21 50.62
N ASN A 320 -60.91 -29.16 50.01
CA ASN A 320 -60.03 -30.33 50.07
C ASN A 320 -58.55 -30.00 49.89
N LYS A 321 -57.79 -30.47 50.89
CA LYS A 321 -56.35 -30.61 50.91
C LYS A 321 -55.94 -31.80 50.04
N ASN A 322 -54.77 -31.64 49.41
CA ASN A 322 -53.79 -32.64 48.99
C ASN A 322 -53.76 -33.05 47.51
N LYS A 323 -52.55 -32.82 46.97
CA LYS A 323 -51.89 -33.38 45.79
C LYS A 323 -52.31 -32.73 44.47
N GLU A 324 -51.57 -31.71 44.03
CA GLU A 324 -50.26 -31.79 43.33
C GLU A 324 -50.46 -32.20 41.87
N PHE A 325 -49.82 -31.44 40.97
CA PHE A 325 -50.00 -31.36 39.51
C PHE A 325 -51.09 -30.42 39.01
N THR A 326 -50.71 -29.16 38.76
CA THR A 326 -50.75 -28.55 37.41
C THR A 326 -50.19 -27.14 37.45
N MET A 327 -49.13 -26.92 36.66
CA MET A 327 -49.11 -26.02 35.51
C MET A 327 -49.54 -24.57 35.80
N VAL A 328 -48.50 -23.76 36.03
CA VAL A 328 -48.21 -22.51 35.31
C VAL A 328 -49.43 -21.88 34.64
N ASN A 329 -50.10 -20.99 35.35
CA ASN A 329 -50.88 -19.95 34.69
C ASN A 329 -50.55 -18.62 35.35
N GLY A 330 -50.09 -17.70 34.51
CA GLY A 330 -49.71 -16.36 34.91
C GLY A 330 -50.90 -15.60 35.47
N ASN A 331 -50.71 -14.95 36.60
CA ASN A 331 -51.31 -13.67 36.97
C ASN A 331 -50.96 -13.38 38.42
N THR A 332 -49.73 -12.93 38.64
CA THR A 332 -49.39 -12.09 39.78
C THR A 332 -48.15 -11.30 39.41
N LEU A 333 -48.38 -10.05 38.98
CA LEU A 333 -47.39 -8.98 39.09
C LEU A 333 -47.07 -8.85 40.58
N ASN A 334 -46.15 -9.66 41.08
CA ASN A 334 -45.57 -9.45 42.39
C ASN A 334 -44.69 -8.21 42.26
N ASN A 335 -45.04 -7.19 43.04
CA ASN A 335 -44.23 -6.00 43.34
C ASN A 335 -42.98 -6.39 44.14
N GLU A 336 -42.21 -7.38 43.65
CA GLU A 336 -40.87 -7.61 44.17
C GLU A 336 -39.95 -6.55 43.55
N PRO A 337 -39.15 -5.85 44.37
CA PRO A 337 -38.23 -4.86 43.86
C PRO A 337 -37.27 -5.53 42.87
N ILE A 338 -36.96 -4.82 41.78
CA ILE A 338 -35.95 -5.23 40.81
C ILE A 338 -34.66 -5.47 41.58
N VAL A 339 -34.31 -6.75 41.77
CA VAL A 339 -33.02 -7.13 42.34
C VAL A 339 -31.99 -6.94 41.24
N PHE A 340 -31.28 -5.83 41.29
CA PHE A 340 -30.08 -5.66 40.49
C PHE A 340 -29.05 -6.67 41.01
N LEU A 341 -28.83 -7.74 40.25
CA LEU A 341 -27.69 -8.61 40.47
C LEU A 341 -26.44 -7.75 40.26
N GLU A 342 -25.65 -7.58 41.33
CA GLU A 342 -24.35 -6.93 41.26
C GLU A 342 -23.52 -7.65 40.19
N ALA A 343 -23.10 -6.93 39.16
CA ALA A 343 -22.32 -7.50 38.07
C ALA A 343 -21.06 -8.14 38.68
N SER A 344 -20.80 -9.40 38.34
CA SER A 344 -19.55 -10.06 38.75
C SER A 344 -18.38 -9.16 38.36
N PRO A 345 -17.42 -8.87 39.26
CA PRO A 345 -16.31 -7.97 38.96
C PRO A 345 -15.60 -8.47 37.70
N GLN A 346 -15.67 -7.67 36.64
CA GLN A 346 -14.84 -7.91 35.46
C GLN A 346 -13.39 -7.60 35.86
N PRO A 347 -12.43 -8.49 35.57
CA PRO A 347 -11.03 -8.20 35.82
C PRO A 347 -10.67 -6.89 35.13
N HIS A 348 -9.88 -6.06 35.81
CA HIS A 348 -9.45 -4.79 35.26
C HIS A 348 -8.62 -5.12 34.01
N PRO A 349 -8.76 -4.39 32.88
CA PRO A 349 -7.96 -4.65 31.68
C PRO A 349 -6.43 -4.53 31.89
N PHE A 350 -5.97 -4.14 33.09
CA PHE A 350 -4.56 -4.10 33.46
C PHE A 350 -4.11 -5.27 34.36
N ASP A 351 -5.02 -6.12 34.82
CA ASP A 351 -4.66 -7.30 35.60
C ASP A 351 -3.87 -8.32 34.76
N GLU A 352 -4.11 -8.37 33.44
CA GLU A 352 -3.27 -9.15 32.51
C GLU A 352 -1.85 -8.57 32.37
N PHE A 353 -1.70 -7.24 32.44
CA PHE A 353 -0.38 -6.59 32.34
C PHE A 353 0.51 -6.90 33.56
N LEU A 354 -0.08 -7.00 34.75
CA LEU A 354 0.67 -7.28 35.98
C LEU A 354 1.15 -8.74 36.09
N GLN A 355 0.54 -9.67 35.34
CA GLN A 355 1.00 -11.06 35.28
C GLN A 355 2.11 -11.29 34.25
N SER A 356 2.37 -10.32 33.37
CA SER A 356 3.46 -10.43 32.40
C SER A 356 4.81 -10.37 33.13
N LYS A 357 5.61 -11.45 33.04
CA LYS A 357 6.98 -11.50 33.56
C LYS A 357 7.83 -10.49 32.79
N VAL A 358 8.02 -9.30 33.34
CA VAL A 358 8.96 -8.30 32.82
C VAL A 358 10.38 -8.81 33.03
N ILE A 359 11.11 -9.09 31.96
CA ILE A 359 12.54 -9.43 32.00
C ILE A 359 13.34 -8.16 31.71
N PHE A 360 14.14 -7.74 32.69
CA PHE A 360 15.04 -6.60 32.55
C PHE A 360 16.33 -7.02 31.85
N PHE A 361 16.66 -6.35 30.74
CA PHE A 361 17.99 -6.44 30.13
C PHE A 361 18.78 -5.15 30.33
N PHE A 362 20.00 -5.30 30.84
CA PHE A 362 20.97 -4.23 30.97
C PHE A 362 21.94 -4.30 29.79
N VAL A 363 21.92 -3.30 28.91
CA VAL A 363 22.89 -3.22 27.81
C VAL A 363 23.89 -2.11 28.13
N TYR A 364 25.15 -2.51 28.33
CA TYR A 364 26.28 -1.60 28.49
C TYR A 364 26.80 -1.15 27.12
N ASN A 365 26.95 0.15 26.93
CA ASN A 365 27.70 0.69 25.80
C ASN A 365 28.98 1.38 26.28
N LYS A 366 30.00 1.45 25.40
CA LYS A 366 31.37 1.91 25.66
C LYS A 366 31.46 3.32 26.27
N TYR A 367 30.41 4.14 26.13
CA TYR A 367 30.32 5.49 26.67
C TYR A 367 29.60 5.60 28.02
N GLY A 368 29.33 4.48 28.70
CA GLY A 368 28.81 4.47 30.07
C GLY A 368 27.35 4.91 30.22
N ILE A 369 26.60 5.04 29.12
CA ILE A 369 25.18 5.42 29.16
C ILE A 369 24.34 4.17 29.42
N PHE A 370 23.66 4.18 30.56
CA PHE A 370 22.70 3.16 30.97
C PHE A 370 21.41 3.31 30.14
N ARG A 371 20.99 2.25 29.43
CA ARG A 371 19.65 2.19 28.84
C ARG A 371 18.94 0.93 29.33
N ILE A 372 17.83 1.15 30.03
CA ILE A 372 16.91 0.10 30.46
C ILE A 372 15.97 -0.16 29.29
N PHE A 373 15.92 -1.41 28.83
CA PHE A 373 14.97 -1.84 27.81
C PHE A 373 13.89 -2.70 28.47
N LEU A 374 12.64 -2.28 28.29
CA LEU A 374 11.45 -3.03 28.66
C LEU A 374 11.00 -3.82 27.43
N LEU A 375 11.12 -5.13 27.50
CA LEU A 375 10.53 -6.03 26.50
C LEU A 375 9.31 -6.69 27.12
N PHE A 376 8.16 -6.46 26.48
CA PHE A 376 6.90 -7.14 26.76
C PHE A 376 6.91 -8.43 25.93
N ASN A 377 6.72 -9.58 26.58
CA ASN A 377 6.49 -10.85 25.89
C ASN A 377 5.01 -10.99 25.53
#